data_AF-A0A9D5NEF9-F1
#
_entry.id   AF-A0A9D5NEF9-F1
#
_cell.length_a   1.000
_cell.length_b   1.000
_cell.length_c   1.000
_cell.angle_alpha   90.00
_cell.angle_beta   90.00
_cell.angle_gamma   90.00
#
_symmetry.space_group_name_H-M   'P 1'
#
loop_
_entity.id
_entity.type
_entity.pdbx_description
1 polymer ?
#
loop_
_entity_poly.entity_id
_entity_poly.type
_entity_poly.pdbx_seq_one_letter_code
_entity_poly.pdbx_strand_id
1 'polypeptide(L)'
;MIPEFYRDWHIGLQLLVLSIFMAVGVIFLVKFCDLFVSSSSAIAKKLRIAPMIIGLTVVAMGTSCPELAVSVSDSIASLISGGYANISIGNVVGSNICNILLVLGLSVLFTPIIVKKSSLKKEFPVLLFVSLLLMVFVLIIGSVTGNYVITRWMGIIFVILEIAYMVFLVIDAKKHPVTTEQNEIKDMKLWKAILFVVIGAVGIAAGGEFVVFGAKGIAIAGADAIGIDHNLAESLWD
;
A
#
# COMPACT_ATOMS: atom_id res chain seq x y z
N MET A 1 30.05 -31.39 17.61
CA MET A 1 30.65 -30.05 17.42
C MET A 1 30.79 -29.86 15.92
N ILE A 2 29.80 -29.22 15.28
CA ILE A 2 29.92 -28.84 13.86
C ILE A 2 31.07 -27.81 13.83
N PRO A 3 32.12 -28.00 13.02
CA PRO A 3 33.22 -27.04 12.97
C PRO A 3 32.68 -25.65 12.66
N GLU A 4 33.12 -24.62 13.37
CA GLU A 4 32.65 -23.22 13.20
C GLU A 4 32.64 -22.80 11.72
N PHE A 5 33.61 -23.27 10.94
CA PHE A 5 33.68 -23.12 9.49
C PHE A 5 32.44 -23.59 8.72
N TYR A 6 31.85 -24.74 9.08
CA TYR A 6 30.63 -25.23 8.42
C TYR A 6 29.43 -24.37 8.81
N ARG A 7 29.35 -23.91 10.06
CA ARG A 7 28.27 -23.03 10.53
C ARG A 7 28.30 -21.70 9.76
N ASP A 8 29.47 -21.08 9.65
CA ASP A 8 29.62 -19.78 8.98
C ASP A 8 29.37 -19.89 7.46
N TRP A 9 29.74 -21.01 6.83
CA TRP A 9 29.42 -21.30 5.44
C TRP A 9 27.92 -21.45 5.18
N HIS A 10 27.20 -22.16 6.07
CA HIS A 10 25.75 -22.34 5.96
C HIS A 10 25.01 -21.00 6.11
N ILE A 11 25.40 -20.16 7.08
CA ILE A 11 24.82 -18.84 7.29
C ILE A 11 25.09 -17.92 6.08
N GLY A 12 26.33 -17.92 5.56
CA GLY A 12 26.69 -17.14 4.37
C GLY A 12 25.87 -17.54 3.14
N LEU A 13 25.65 -18.83 2.91
CA LEU A 13 24.81 -19.33 1.83
C LEU A 13 23.33 -18.94 2.01
N GLN A 14 22.81 -19.03 3.23
CA GLN A 14 21.45 -18.61 3.54
C GLN A 14 21.25 -17.12 3.26
N LEU A 15 22.14 -16.26 3.75
CA LEU A 15 22.09 -14.81 3.51
C LEU A 15 22.15 -14.48 2.01
N LEU A 16 22.99 -15.19 1.24
CA LEU A 16 23.07 -15.02 -0.20
C LEU A 16 21.74 -15.38 -0.89
N VAL A 17 21.17 -16.53 -0.57
CA VAL A 17 19.89 -17.00 -1.14
C VAL A 17 18.77 -16.02 -0.81
N LEU A 18 18.68 -15.58 0.45
CA LEU A 18 17.66 -14.63 0.89
C LEU A 18 17.81 -13.25 0.23
N SER A 19 19.04 -12.79 0.02
CA SER A 19 19.33 -11.55 -0.74
C SER A 19 18.89 -11.67 -2.19
N ILE A 20 19.03 -12.85 -2.81
CA ILE A 20 18.52 -13.12 -4.16
C ILE A 20 17.00 -13.06 -4.19
N PHE A 21 16.31 -13.69 -3.23
CA PHE A 21 14.85 -13.61 -3.12
C PHE A 21 14.37 -12.16 -2.97
N MET A 22 15.04 -11.37 -2.12
CA MET A 22 14.74 -9.95 -1.96
C MET A 22 14.94 -9.17 -3.26
N ALA A 23 16.06 -9.36 -3.96
CA ALA A 23 16.33 -8.71 -5.23
C ALA A 23 15.31 -9.08 -6.33
N VAL A 24 14.94 -10.36 -6.42
CA VAL A 24 13.90 -10.83 -7.34
C VAL A 24 12.55 -10.22 -7.00
N GLY A 25 12.20 -10.14 -5.71
CA GLY A 25 10.99 -9.47 -5.23
C GLY A 25 10.93 -8.00 -5.65
N VAL A 26 12.02 -7.25 -5.49
CA VAL A 26 12.11 -5.84 -5.94
C VAL A 26 11.93 -5.72 -7.45
N ILE A 27 12.57 -6.59 -8.24
CA ILE A 27 12.42 -6.58 -9.70
C ILE A 27 10.97 -6.88 -10.11
N PHE A 28 10.32 -7.81 -9.42
CA PHE A 28 8.91 -8.12 -9.62
C PHE A 28 8.04 -6.91 -9.31
N LEU A 29 8.23 -6.27 -8.15
CA LEU A 29 7.49 -5.08 -7.75
C LEU A 29 7.57 -3.99 -8.82
N VAL A 30 8.77 -3.65 -9.31
CA VAL A 30 8.94 -2.62 -10.36
C VAL A 30 8.21 -3.01 -11.64
N LYS A 31 8.44 -4.23 -12.16
CA LYS A 31 7.86 -4.66 -13.44
C LYS A 31 6.34 -4.80 -13.40
N PHE A 32 5.80 -5.36 -12.32
CA PHE A 32 4.36 -5.56 -12.18
C PHE A 32 3.64 -4.25 -11.82
N CYS A 33 4.29 -3.32 -11.11
CA CYS A 33 3.78 -1.96 -10.92
C CYS A 33 3.65 -1.22 -12.26
N ASP A 34 4.70 -1.24 -13.10
CA ASP A 34 4.64 -0.64 -14.43
C ASP A 34 3.52 -1.26 -15.30
N LEU A 35 3.37 -2.59 -15.25
CA LEU A 35 2.30 -3.29 -15.95
C LEU A 35 0.91 -2.90 -15.43
N PHE A 36 0.75 -2.82 -14.10
CA PHE A 36 -0.50 -2.45 -13.44
C PHE A 36 -0.94 -1.03 -13.79
N VAL A 37 -0.02 -0.06 -13.69
CA VAL A 37 -0.30 1.36 -13.96
C VAL A 37 -0.56 1.60 -15.45
N SER A 38 0.24 1.01 -16.33
CA SER A 38 0.07 1.16 -17.79
C SER A 38 -1.23 0.53 -18.30
N SER A 39 -1.59 -0.64 -17.75
CA SER A 39 -2.84 -1.33 -18.11
C SER A 39 -4.06 -0.61 -17.54
N SER A 40 -4.00 -0.09 -16.31
CA SER A 40 -5.05 0.74 -15.73
C SER A 40 -5.28 2.02 -16.55
N SER A 41 -4.20 2.68 -16.98
CA SER A 41 -4.26 3.85 -17.86
C SER A 41 -4.93 3.53 -19.21
N ALA A 42 -4.69 2.34 -19.76
CA ALA A 42 -5.37 1.93 -20.98
C ALA A 42 -6.87 1.66 -20.79
N ILE A 43 -7.29 1.17 -19.63
CA ILE A 43 -8.72 1.09 -19.27
C ILE A 43 -9.31 2.50 -19.24
N ALA A 44 -8.62 3.47 -18.62
CA ALA A 44 -9.05 4.87 -18.57
C ALA A 44 -9.27 5.45 -19.98
N LYS A 45 -8.33 5.20 -20.91
CA LYS A 45 -8.45 5.59 -22.32
C LYS A 45 -9.69 4.97 -22.99
N LYS A 46 -9.96 3.68 -22.78
CA LYS A 46 -11.14 3.01 -23.37
C LYS A 46 -12.46 3.53 -22.80
N LEU A 47 -12.47 3.92 -21.52
CA LEU A 47 -13.63 4.50 -20.85
C LEU A 47 -13.77 6.01 -21.11
N ARG A 48 -12.86 6.62 -21.87
CA ARG A 48 -12.81 8.06 -22.16
C ARG A 48 -12.76 8.94 -20.90
N ILE A 49 -12.11 8.46 -19.85
CA ILE A 49 -11.89 9.18 -18.60
C ILE A 49 -10.43 9.59 -18.46
N ALA A 50 -10.17 10.60 -17.63
CA ALA A 50 -8.82 11.06 -17.36
C ALA A 50 -8.00 9.94 -16.66
N PRO A 51 -6.74 9.71 -17.07
CA PRO A 51 -5.86 8.73 -16.42
C PRO A 51 -5.68 9.00 -14.92
N MET A 52 -5.64 10.28 -14.54
CA MET A 52 -5.60 10.72 -13.15
C MET A 52 -6.73 10.12 -12.31
N ILE A 53 -7.95 10.00 -12.85
CA ILE A 53 -9.08 9.43 -12.12
C ILE A 53 -8.88 7.93 -11.88
N ILE A 54 -8.36 7.20 -12.88
CA ILE A 54 -8.02 5.78 -12.69
C ILE A 54 -6.92 5.63 -11.63
N GLY A 55 -5.98 6.57 -11.60
CA GLY A 55 -4.94 6.69 -10.59
C GLY A 55 -5.54 6.83 -9.18
N LEU A 56 -6.48 7.76 -9.03
CA LEU A 56 -7.17 8.05 -7.77
C LEU A 56 -8.20 6.98 -7.34
N THR A 57 -8.51 6.01 -8.20
CA THR A 57 -9.55 5.00 -7.94
C THR A 57 -8.96 3.60 -7.98
N VAL A 58 -8.90 2.98 -9.16
CA VAL A 58 -8.47 1.59 -9.33
C VAL A 58 -7.03 1.37 -8.86
N VAL A 59 -6.13 2.28 -9.22
CA VAL A 59 -4.72 2.14 -8.84
C VAL A 59 -4.55 2.34 -7.34
N ALA A 60 -5.09 3.43 -6.79
CA ALA A 60 -5.06 3.72 -5.36
C ALA A 60 -5.68 2.59 -4.51
N MET A 61 -6.87 2.10 -4.88
CA MET A 61 -7.50 0.96 -4.20
C MET A 61 -6.65 -0.29 -4.29
N GLY A 62 -6.12 -0.61 -5.49
CA GLY A 62 -5.29 -1.80 -5.70
C GLY A 62 -4.01 -1.79 -4.88
N THR A 63 -3.36 -0.63 -4.75
CA THR A 63 -2.17 -0.49 -3.90
C THR A 63 -2.46 -0.52 -2.42
N SER A 64 -3.67 -0.13 -1.99
CA SER A 64 -4.09 -0.16 -0.58
C SER A 64 -4.81 -1.47 -0.17
N CYS A 65 -5.03 -2.39 -1.11
CA CYS A 65 -5.65 -3.68 -0.84
C CYS A 65 -4.88 -4.54 0.19
N PRO A 66 -3.54 -4.66 0.12
CA PRO A 66 -2.77 -5.39 1.13
C PRO A 66 -2.97 -4.83 2.55
N GLU A 67 -2.93 -3.51 2.70
CA GLU A 67 -3.10 -2.80 3.96
C GLU A 67 -4.52 -3.02 4.51
N LEU A 68 -5.53 -2.97 3.64
CA LEU A 68 -6.91 -3.30 4.01
C LEU A 68 -7.03 -4.75 4.48
N ALA A 69 -6.37 -5.71 3.82
CA ALA A 69 -6.41 -7.11 4.19
C ALA A 69 -5.80 -7.35 5.58
N VAL A 70 -4.63 -6.76 5.86
CA VAL A 70 -3.97 -6.82 7.18
C VAL A 70 -4.86 -6.19 8.25
N SER A 71 -5.32 -4.95 8.03
CA SER A 71 -6.18 -4.24 8.98
C SER A 71 -7.49 -4.97 9.28
N VAL A 72 -8.10 -5.65 8.30
CA VAL A 72 -9.31 -6.46 8.49
C VAL A 72 -8.98 -7.77 9.23
N SER A 73 -7.89 -8.45 8.86
CA SER A 73 -7.44 -9.67 9.53
C SER A 73 -7.18 -9.42 11.02
N ASP A 74 -6.44 -8.37 11.35
CA ASP A 74 -6.14 -7.98 12.73
C ASP A 74 -7.41 -7.62 13.51
N SER A 75 -8.36 -6.94 12.87
CA SER A 75 -9.63 -6.59 13.49
C SER A 75 -10.49 -7.83 13.77
N ILE A 76 -10.49 -8.83 12.88
CA ILE A 76 -11.18 -10.10 13.08
C ILE A 76 -10.49 -10.92 14.17
N ALA A 77 -9.16 -11.00 14.14
CA ALA A 77 -8.38 -11.68 15.17
C ALA A 77 -8.61 -11.06 16.56
N SER A 78 -8.71 -9.74 16.64
CA SER A 78 -9.08 -9.03 17.87
C SER A 78 -10.46 -9.44 18.40
N LEU A 79 -11.46 -9.62 17.52
CA LEU A 79 -12.80 -10.08 17.92
C LEU A 79 -12.81 -11.53 18.43
N ILE A 80 -11.98 -12.40 17.86
CA ILE A 80 -11.97 -13.84 18.17
C ILE A 80 -11.09 -14.14 19.39
N SER A 81 -9.91 -13.53 19.46
CA SER A 81 -8.84 -13.87 20.42
C SER A 81 -8.64 -12.82 21.51
N GLY A 82 -9.44 -11.74 21.53
CA GLY A 82 -9.30 -10.65 22.50
C GLY A 82 -8.07 -9.76 22.28
N GLY A 83 -7.50 -9.77 21.07
CA GLY A 83 -6.32 -8.97 20.70
C GLY A 83 -6.60 -7.46 20.61
N TYR A 84 -5.56 -6.66 20.43
CA TYR A 84 -5.65 -5.20 20.38
C TYR A 84 -5.92 -4.68 18.95
N ALA A 85 -7.14 -4.17 18.69
CA ALA A 85 -7.49 -3.52 17.42
C ALA A 85 -6.66 -2.25 17.09
N ASN A 86 -5.85 -1.76 18.04
CA ASN A 86 -4.97 -0.59 17.87
C ASN A 86 -3.92 -0.79 16.76
N ILE A 87 -3.53 -2.04 16.47
CA ILE A 87 -2.58 -2.38 15.40
C ILE A 87 -3.12 -1.94 14.04
N SER A 88 -4.43 -2.10 13.81
CA SER A 88 -5.10 -1.72 12.56
C SER A 88 -5.07 -0.21 12.31
N ILE A 89 -5.24 0.62 13.35
CA ILE A 89 -5.11 2.09 13.23
C ILE A 89 -3.66 2.48 12.94
N GLY A 90 -2.70 1.84 13.62
CA GLY A 90 -1.27 2.02 13.36
C GLY A 90 -0.91 1.73 11.90
N ASN A 91 -1.43 0.64 11.34
CA ASN A 91 -1.25 0.29 9.94
C ASN A 91 -1.80 1.36 8.99
N VAL A 92 -3.03 1.82 9.20
CA VAL A 92 -3.67 2.84 8.35
C VAL A 92 -2.93 4.18 8.41
N VAL A 93 -2.62 4.67 9.62
CA VAL A 93 -1.95 5.96 9.80
C VAL A 93 -0.49 5.89 9.33
N GLY A 94 0.23 4.83 9.71
CA GLY A 94 1.61 4.61 9.31
C GLY A 94 1.79 4.53 7.80
N SER A 95 0.93 3.77 7.10
CA SER A 95 1.00 3.63 5.64
C SER A 95 0.76 4.96 4.91
N ASN A 96 -0.17 5.79 5.39
CA ASN A 96 -0.39 7.13 4.82
C ASN A 96 0.80 8.08 5.05
N ILE A 97 1.42 8.01 6.24
CA ILE A 97 2.64 8.80 6.54
C ILE A 97 3.78 8.35 5.63
N CYS A 98 4.02 7.05 5.48
CA CYS A 98 5.03 6.51 4.57
C CYS A 98 4.76 6.92 3.12
N ASN A 99 3.51 6.87 2.66
CA ASN A 99 3.17 7.27 1.28
C ASN A 99 3.45 8.75 1.00
N ILE A 100 3.18 9.64 1.97
CA ILE A 100 3.42 11.09 1.79
C ILE A 100 4.90 11.45 1.99
N LEU A 101 5.53 10.95 3.05
CA LEU A 101 6.89 11.37 3.41
C LEU A 101 7.96 10.58 2.66
N LEU A 102 7.82 9.25 2.60
CA LEU A 102 8.83 8.40 1.97
C LEU A 102 8.58 8.29 0.47
N VAL A 103 7.40 7.81 0.04
CA VAL A 103 7.15 7.55 -1.39
C VAL A 103 7.06 8.86 -2.17
N LEU A 104 6.16 9.76 -1.80
CA LEU A 104 5.99 11.04 -2.49
C LEU A 104 7.21 11.95 -2.26
N GLY A 105 7.75 12.02 -1.04
CA GLY A 105 8.94 12.81 -0.74
C GLY A 105 10.16 12.40 -1.57
N LEU A 106 10.48 11.10 -1.63
CA LEU A 106 11.56 10.60 -2.51
C LEU A 106 11.22 10.82 -3.99
N SER A 107 9.98 10.60 -4.41
CA SER A 107 9.57 10.81 -5.81
C SER A 107 9.83 12.24 -6.27
N VAL A 108 9.52 13.24 -5.44
CA VAL A 108 9.75 14.67 -5.77
C VAL A 108 11.24 15.02 -5.83
N LEU A 109 12.10 14.35 -5.05
CA LEU A 109 13.55 14.55 -5.12
C LEU A 109 14.13 14.10 -6.48
N PHE A 110 13.59 13.04 -7.07
CA PHE A 110 14.04 12.52 -8.37
C PHE A 110 13.31 13.16 -9.55
N THR A 111 12.01 13.40 -9.44
CA THR A 111 11.16 13.95 -10.51
C THR A 111 10.21 14.98 -9.92
N PRO A 112 10.43 16.29 -10.15
CA PRO A 112 9.55 17.34 -9.64
C PRO A 112 8.11 17.15 -10.13
N ILE A 113 7.17 17.07 -9.18
CA ILE A 113 5.75 16.86 -9.48
C ILE A 113 5.03 18.20 -9.57
N ILE A 114 4.51 18.53 -10.76
CA ILE A 114 3.72 19.75 -10.97
C ILE A 114 2.26 19.46 -10.60
N VAL A 115 1.81 20.02 -9.47
CA VAL A 115 0.44 19.83 -8.99
C VAL A 115 -0.53 20.76 -9.74
N LYS A 116 -1.59 20.19 -10.34
CA LYS A 116 -2.64 20.97 -11.02
C LYS A 116 -3.46 21.76 -9.99
N LYS A 117 -3.85 23.00 -10.31
CA LYS A 117 -4.69 23.84 -9.43
C LYS A 117 -6.05 23.20 -9.12
N SER A 118 -6.57 22.35 -10.00
CA SER A 118 -7.78 21.56 -9.74
C SER A 118 -7.59 20.62 -8.56
N SER A 119 -6.46 19.92 -8.51
CA SER A 119 -6.07 18.97 -7.46
C SER A 119 -6.02 19.60 -6.08
N LEU A 120 -5.50 20.82 -6.00
CA LEU A 120 -5.44 21.59 -4.76
C LEU A 120 -6.81 22.07 -4.26
N LYS A 121 -7.80 22.20 -5.16
CA LYS A 121 -9.11 22.77 -4.82
C LYS A 121 -10.19 21.72 -4.56
N LYS A 122 -10.13 20.53 -5.17
CA LYS A 122 -11.15 19.50 -4.97
C LYS A 122 -10.64 18.35 -4.10
N GLU A 123 -9.45 17.84 -4.37
CA GLU A 123 -8.93 16.61 -3.75
C GLU A 123 -8.26 16.90 -2.41
N PHE A 124 -7.40 17.91 -2.35
CA PHE A 124 -6.67 18.26 -1.12
C PHE A 124 -7.57 18.64 0.07
N PRO A 125 -8.66 19.43 -0.10
CA PRO A 125 -9.56 19.75 1.01
C PRO A 125 -10.30 18.53 1.55
N VAL A 126 -10.68 17.58 0.68
CA VAL A 126 -11.33 16.33 1.11
C VAL A 126 -10.35 15.47 1.90
N LEU A 127 -9.10 15.34 1.42
CA LEU A 127 -8.05 14.61 2.12
C LEU A 127 -7.79 15.20 3.52
N LEU A 128 -7.68 16.52 3.62
CA LEU A 128 -7.51 17.20 4.91
C LEU A 128 -8.72 17.00 5.83
N PHE A 129 -9.93 17.11 5.29
CA PHE A 129 -11.16 16.92 6.06
C PHE A 129 -11.25 15.52 6.67
N VAL A 130 -11.04 14.47 5.86
CA VAL A 130 -11.08 13.07 6.32
C VAL A 130 -9.98 12.79 7.34
N SER A 131 -8.77 13.30 7.12
CA SER A 131 -7.64 13.15 8.04
C SER A 131 -7.91 13.84 9.39
N LEU A 132 -8.47 15.05 9.36
CA LEU A 132 -8.83 15.79 10.56
C LEU A 132 -9.99 15.12 11.31
N LEU A 133 -10.97 14.59 10.58
CA LEU A 133 -12.09 13.84 11.17
C LEU A 133 -11.59 12.59 11.93
N LEU A 134 -10.64 11.86 11.34
CA LEU A 134 -9.98 10.73 12.00
C LEU A 134 -9.27 11.16 13.28
N MET A 135 -8.52 12.27 13.21
CA MET A 135 -7.84 12.84 14.37
C MET A 135 -8.84 13.23 15.49
N VAL A 136 -9.96 13.84 15.15
CA VAL A 136 -11.01 14.21 16.11
C VAL A 136 -11.61 12.96 16.77
N PHE A 137 -11.93 11.92 15.99
CA PHE A 137 -12.53 10.70 16.51
C PHE A 137 -11.57 9.92 17.43
N VAL A 138 -10.29 9.84 17.09
CA VAL A 138 -9.31 9.10 17.91
C VAL A 138 -8.85 9.93 19.10
N LEU A 139 -8.42 11.17 18.90
CA LEU A 139 -7.77 11.96 19.96
C LEU A 139 -8.76 12.72 20.82
N ILE A 140 -9.72 13.43 20.22
CA ILE A 140 -10.62 14.30 20.97
C ILE A 140 -11.74 13.48 21.63
N ILE A 141 -12.45 12.66 20.86
CA ILE A 141 -13.50 11.82 21.43
C ILE A 141 -12.87 10.75 22.35
N GLY A 142 -11.72 10.19 21.97
CA GLY A 142 -10.99 9.24 22.80
C GLY A 142 -10.53 9.83 24.14
N SER A 143 -10.03 11.07 24.16
CA SER A 143 -9.63 11.74 25.41
C SER A 143 -10.82 12.08 26.32
N VAL A 144 -11.97 12.46 25.75
CA VAL A 144 -13.19 12.77 26.53
C VAL A 144 -13.83 11.49 27.09
N THR A 145 -13.83 10.40 26.33
CA THR A 145 -14.48 9.13 26.72
C THR A 145 -13.54 8.17 27.43
N GLY A 146 -12.23 8.45 27.46
CA GLY A 146 -11.19 7.54 27.96
C GLY A 146 -10.91 6.34 27.03
N ASN A 147 -11.54 6.28 25.86
CA ASN A 147 -11.49 5.14 24.94
C ASN A 147 -10.90 5.55 23.59
N TYR A 148 -9.61 5.31 23.38
CA TYR A 148 -8.88 5.64 22.14
C TYR A 148 -9.11 4.59 21.04
N VAL A 149 -10.37 4.29 20.73
CA VAL A 149 -10.75 3.27 19.75
C VAL A 149 -11.74 3.83 18.73
N ILE A 150 -11.61 3.40 17.48
CA ILE A 150 -12.62 3.68 16.44
C ILE A 150 -13.78 2.72 16.65
N THR A 151 -14.94 3.26 17.04
CA THR A 151 -16.16 2.48 17.19
C THR A 151 -16.79 2.15 15.84
N ARG A 152 -17.70 1.15 15.81
CA ARG A 152 -18.38 0.73 14.57
C ARG A 152 -19.08 1.86 13.83
N TRP A 153 -19.77 2.75 14.57
CA TRP A 153 -20.47 3.88 13.97
C TRP A 153 -19.51 4.91 13.36
N MET A 154 -18.36 5.15 13.99
CA MET A 154 -17.29 5.98 13.42
C MET A 154 -16.72 5.37 12.14
N GLY A 155 -16.49 4.05 12.13
CA GLY A 155 -16.06 3.33 10.93
C GLY A 155 -17.08 3.40 9.78
N ILE A 156 -18.38 3.25 10.08
CA ILE A 156 -19.47 3.39 9.09
C ILE A 156 -19.44 4.78 8.43
N ILE A 157 -19.18 5.83 9.20
CA ILE A 157 -19.05 7.19 8.65
C ILE A 157 -17.91 7.25 7.62
N PHE A 158 -16.73 6.68 7.91
CA PHE A 158 -15.63 6.64 6.95
C PHE A 158 -15.96 5.85 5.69
N VAL A 159 -16.63 4.71 5.81
CA VAL A 159 -17.07 3.92 4.64
C VAL A 159 -18.05 4.71 3.77
N ILE A 160 -19.00 5.42 4.38
CA ILE A 160 -19.95 6.27 3.63
C ILE A 160 -19.21 7.42 2.93
N LEU A 161 -18.26 8.07 3.61
CA LEU A 161 -17.45 9.14 3.03
C LEU A 161 -16.61 8.64 1.84
N GLU A 162 -16.00 7.46 1.97
CA GLU A 162 -15.21 6.83 0.90
C GLU A 162 -16.08 6.52 -0.32
N ILE A 163 -17.25 5.89 -0.12
CA ILE A 163 -18.20 5.61 -1.22
C ILE A 163 -18.68 6.91 -1.87
N ALA A 164 -19.01 7.93 -1.07
CA ALA A 164 -19.44 9.23 -1.59
C ALA A 164 -18.35 9.91 -2.42
N TYR A 165 -17.09 9.86 -1.96
CA TYR A 165 -15.94 10.41 -2.68
C TYR A 165 -15.67 9.66 -3.99
N MET A 166 -15.76 8.34 -3.99
CA MET A 166 -15.65 7.51 -5.19
C MET A 166 -16.74 7.86 -6.23
N VAL A 167 -17.99 8.00 -5.79
CA VAL A 167 -19.09 8.43 -6.67
C VAL A 167 -18.83 9.83 -7.22
N PHE A 168 -18.38 10.77 -6.37
CA PHE A 168 -18.02 12.12 -6.79
C PHE A 168 -16.94 12.12 -7.87
N LEU A 169 -15.85 11.35 -7.70
CA LEU A 169 -14.77 11.22 -8.69
C LEU A 169 -15.28 10.67 -10.02
N VAL A 170 -16.12 9.64 -10.00
CA VAL A 170 -16.71 9.05 -11.22
C VAL A 170 -17.62 10.05 -11.95
N ILE A 171 -18.39 10.85 -11.22
CA ILE A 171 -19.25 11.89 -11.81
C ILE A 171 -18.40 13.03 -12.41
N ASP A 172 -17.39 13.51 -11.70
CA ASP A 172 -16.48 14.56 -12.17
C ASP A 172 -15.76 14.13 -13.45
N ALA A 173 -15.30 12.86 -13.48
CA ALA A 173 -14.65 12.26 -14.63
C ALA A 173 -15.52 12.23 -15.89
N LYS A 174 -16.83 12.01 -15.74
CA LYS A 174 -17.77 12.01 -16.88
C LYS A 174 -18.07 13.41 -17.42
N LYS A 175 -17.97 14.45 -16.58
CA LYS A 175 -18.28 15.84 -16.96
C LYS A 175 -17.15 16.53 -17.72
N HIS A 176 -15.90 16.06 -17.57
CA HIS A 176 -14.72 16.63 -18.22
C HIS A 176 -13.90 15.54 -18.92
N PRO A 177 -14.35 15.01 -20.07
CA PRO A 177 -13.56 14.05 -20.84
C PRO A 177 -12.27 14.71 -21.35
N VAL A 178 -11.11 14.20 -20.91
CA VAL A 178 -9.80 14.72 -21.32
C VAL A 178 -9.44 14.15 -22.70
N THR A 179 -9.44 15.00 -23.72
CA THR A 179 -9.18 14.65 -25.12
C THR A 179 -7.70 14.64 -25.51
N THR A 180 -6.80 15.21 -24.70
CA THR A 180 -5.40 15.46 -25.12
C THR A 180 -4.36 14.49 -24.54
N GLU A 181 -4.50 14.03 -23.29
CA GLU A 181 -3.53 13.12 -22.63
C GLU A 181 -3.65 11.64 -23.06
N GLN A 182 -4.69 11.28 -23.81
CA GLN A 182 -4.96 9.88 -24.17
C GLN A 182 -4.13 9.35 -25.35
N ASN A 183 -3.52 10.22 -26.16
CA ASN A 183 -2.81 9.78 -27.38
C ASN A 183 -1.52 9.02 -27.09
N GLU A 184 -0.83 9.30 -25.98
CA GLU A 184 0.42 8.62 -25.59
C GLU A 184 0.20 7.27 -24.88
N ILE A 185 -1.02 7.00 -24.41
CA ILE A 185 -1.33 5.76 -23.70
C ILE A 185 -1.45 4.61 -24.70
N LYS A 186 -0.72 3.52 -24.41
CA LYS A 186 -0.68 2.29 -25.21
C LYS A 186 -2.09 1.79 -25.51
N ASP A 187 -2.43 1.66 -26.79
CA ASP A 187 -3.72 1.11 -27.18
C ASP A 187 -3.72 -0.42 -27.01
N MET A 188 -4.65 -0.91 -26.19
CA MET A 188 -4.84 -2.34 -25.93
C MET A 188 -6.32 -2.68 -25.84
N LYS A 189 -6.67 -3.93 -26.18
CA LYS A 189 -8.06 -4.43 -26.05
C LYS A 189 -8.46 -4.42 -24.58
N LEU A 190 -9.71 -4.03 -24.27
CA LEU A 190 -10.20 -3.87 -22.89
C LEU A 190 -9.98 -5.12 -22.03
N TRP A 191 -10.29 -6.32 -22.56
CA TRP A 191 -10.09 -7.57 -21.83
C TRP A 191 -8.61 -7.85 -21.50
N LYS A 192 -7.68 -7.46 -22.40
CA LYS A 192 -6.24 -7.57 -22.13
C LYS A 192 -5.81 -6.60 -21.04
N ALA A 193 -6.35 -5.38 -21.06
CA ALA A 193 -6.07 -4.38 -20.05
C ALA A 193 -6.55 -4.86 -18.67
N ILE A 194 -7.78 -5.37 -18.57
CA ILE A 194 -8.31 -5.96 -17.33
C ILE A 194 -7.45 -7.13 -16.85
N LEU A 195 -7.11 -8.05 -17.75
CA LEU A 195 -6.25 -9.19 -17.42
C LEU A 195 -4.88 -8.74 -16.88
N PHE A 196 -4.25 -7.75 -17.52
CA PHE A 196 -2.95 -7.24 -17.08
C PHE A 196 -3.02 -6.41 -15.80
N VAL A 197 -4.14 -5.75 -15.52
CA VAL A 197 -4.38 -5.15 -14.19
C VAL A 197 -4.42 -6.24 -13.11
N VAL A 198 -5.13 -7.34 -13.35
CA VAL A 198 -5.17 -8.45 -12.39
C VAL A 198 -3.80 -9.10 -12.21
N ILE A 199 -3.10 -9.40 -13.31
CA ILE A 199 -1.74 -9.97 -13.27
C ILE A 199 -0.78 -9.00 -12.58
N GLY A 200 -0.88 -7.70 -12.87
CA GLY A 200 -0.11 -6.66 -12.21
C GLY A 200 -0.32 -6.64 -10.71
N ALA A 201 -1.58 -6.62 -10.26
CA ALA A 201 -1.91 -6.65 -8.83
C ALA A 201 -1.39 -7.90 -8.11
N VAL A 202 -1.58 -9.08 -8.71
CA VAL A 202 -1.07 -10.35 -8.16
C VAL A 202 0.47 -10.35 -8.12
N GLY A 203 1.11 -9.85 -9.16
CA GLY A 203 2.57 -9.77 -9.23
C GLY A 203 3.18 -8.77 -8.25
N ILE A 204 2.49 -7.66 -7.96
CA ILE A 204 2.87 -6.72 -6.90
C ILE A 204 2.76 -7.41 -5.53
N ALA A 205 1.64 -8.07 -5.24
CA ALA A 205 1.45 -8.79 -3.98
C ALA A 205 2.52 -9.87 -3.78
N ALA A 206 2.75 -10.71 -4.78
CA ALA A 206 3.79 -11.75 -4.73
C ALA A 206 5.21 -11.16 -4.62
N GLY A 207 5.49 -10.06 -5.32
CA GLY A 207 6.77 -9.35 -5.20
C GLY A 207 7.01 -8.82 -3.78
N GLY A 208 5.96 -8.27 -3.15
CA GLY A 208 5.98 -7.84 -1.75
C GLY A 208 6.30 -8.98 -0.80
N GLU A 209 5.62 -10.12 -0.94
CA GLU A 209 5.89 -11.34 -0.15
C GLU A 209 7.34 -11.81 -0.28
N PHE A 210 7.91 -11.81 -1.49
CA PHE A 210 9.32 -12.18 -1.67
C PHE A 210 10.29 -11.21 -1.00
N VAL A 211 9.98 -9.91 -0.99
CA VAL A 211 10.79 -8.92 -0.28
C VAL A 211 10.70 -9.13 1.23
N VAL A 212 9.49 -9.33 1.78
CA VAL A 212 9.29 -9.57 3.21
C VAL A 212 9.97 -10.87 3.64
N PHE A 213 9.81 -11.95 2.88
CA PHE A 213 10.47 -13.23 3.16
C PHE A 213 11.99 -13.09 3.16
N GLY A 214 12.56 -12.43 2.14
CA GLY A 214 13.99 -12.16 2.07
C GLY A 214 14.47 -11.31 3.25
N ALA A 215 13.75 -10.23 3.58
CA ALA A 215 14.11 -9.32 4.67
C ALA A 215 14.03 -9.98 6.05
N LYS A 216 12.94 -10.71 6.36
CA LYS A 216 12.77 -11.46 7.62
C LYS A 216 13.90 -12.50 7.76
N GLY A 217 14.16 -13.27 6.70
CA GLY A 217 15.23 -14.25 6.71
C GLY A 217 16.61 -13.62 6.93
N ILE A 218 16.91 -12.49 6.27
CA ILE A 218 18.18 -11.78 6.46
C ILE A 218 18.31 -11.26 7.89
N ALA A 219 17.23 -10.71 8.47
CA ALA A 219 17.24 -10.21 9.83
C ALA A 219 17.53 -11.34 10.84
N ILE A 220 16.87 -12.49 10.70
CA ILE A 220 17.04 -13.64 11.59
C ILE A 220 18.43 -14.28 11.41
N ALA A 221 18.82 -14.62 10.17
CA ALA A 221 20.13 -15.21 9.90
C ALA A 221 21.28 -14.24 10.24
N GLY A 222 21.05 -12.94 10.07
CA GLY A 222 21.98 -11.89 10.47
C GLY A 222 22.13 -11.82 11.99
N ALA A 223 21.03 -11.92 12.74
CA ALA A 223 21.05 -11.98 14.21
C ALA A 223 21.84 -13.21 14.70
N ASP A 224 21.62 -14.38 14.10
CA ASP A 224 22.37 -15.61 14.41
C ASP A 224 23.88 -15.45 14.16
N ALA A 225 24.27 -14.73 13.10
CA ALA A 225 25.66 -14.50 12.73
C ALA A 225 26.41 -13.62 13.75
N ILE A 226 25.72 -12.63 14.33
CA ILE A 226 26.30 -11.67 15.29
C ILE A 226 26.01 -12.04 16.76
N GLY A 227 25.35 -13.19 17.00
CA GLY A 227 25.09 -13.72 18.34
C GLY A 227 23.96 -13.00 19.10
N ILE A 228 23.02 -12.37 18.39
CA ILE A 228 21.78 -11.85 18.97
C ILE A 228 20.78 -13.01 19.13
N ASP A 229 19.92 -12.94 20.16
CA ASP A 229 18.90 -13.97 20.43
C ASP A 229 17.95 -14.16 19.23
N HIS A 230 17.97 -15.37 18.65
CA HIS A 230 17.13 -15.78 17.53
C HIS A 230 15.65 -15.57 17.82
N ASN A 231 15.19 -15.92 19.02
CA ASN A 231 13.77 -15.82 19.38
C ASN A 231 13.36 -14.35 19.50
N LEU A 232 14.27 -13.49 19.97
CA LEU A 232 14.04 -12.06 19.98
C LEU A 232 13.90 -11.52 18.54
N ALA A 233 14.80 -11.92 17.64
CA ALA A 233 14.74 -11.51 16.24
C ALA A 233 13.48 -12.02 15.53
N GLU A 234 13.06 -13.25 15.81
CA GLU A 234 11.85 -13.86 15.24
C GLU A 234 10.56 -13.19 15.77
N SER A 235 10.52 -12.87 17.06
CA SER A 235 9.37 -12.21 17.71
C SER A 235 9.04 -10.81 17.20
N LEU A 236 9.97 -10.16 16.46
CA LEU A 236 9.71 -8.86 15.82
C LEU A 236 8.81 -8.96 14.59
N TRP A 237 8.48 -10.18 14.14
CA TRP A 237 7.76 -10.45 12.90
C TRP A 237 6.48 -11.27 13.10
N ASP A 238 6.08 -11.51 14.34
CA ASP A 238 4.85 -12.21 14.75
C ASP A 238 3.87 -11.22 15.40
#